data_AF-A0A9W7GMG5-F1
#
_entry.id   AF-A0A9W7GMG5-F1
#
_cell.length_a   1.000
_cell.length_b   1.000
_cell.length_c   1.000
_cell.angle_alpha   90.00
_cell.angle_beta   90.00
_cell.angle_gamma   90.00
#
_symmetry.space_group_name_H-M   'P 1'
#
loop_
_entity.id
_entity.type
_entity.pdbx_description
1 polymer ?
#
loop_
_entity_poly.entity_id
_entity_poly.type
_entity_poly.pdbx_seq_one_letter_code
_entity_poly.pdbx_strand_id
1 'polypeptide(L)'
;MEDITIAKDIVVDNSFDNSIDIPKDINEYIAGYHNIIVVVGAGLSVSCGIPDFRSPSGLYANLSCSSLGLTCPEDLFDLNFFTEDPSPFYKFSKELYVGDDVRPSKGHEWIRGLEEKGKLLRCYTQNIDGLEVRSGVPPPLVVYAHGSLTTSTCTTCGFKVEYRGDGEDGQAFRDAVGNGVVPLCRKITGGGKRTKLEDGTAKTTDRPRRSSGRTTTSNATPKTTTPVQGRCNGVLKPDVTFFGEKLSPRVGSALKEDREKCDCLVVVGTSLSVAPMSGVMGYMDGAKKVCVNREWVGAGKGWEWDWGFLGDIDDVVGGGGRVERGGGGGGGRGKGEQKVEEGGMEEAKCDYCNEPAGGREGGWRCDVCFDFDLCMKCFQEGGGGKHEKETGGKHGFTNIVG
;
A
#
# COMPACT_ATOMS: atom_id res chain seq x y z
N MET A 1 -73.54 -10.91 28.18
CA MET A 1 -72.51 -11.68 27.45
C MET A 1 -72.49 -11.09 26.06
N GLU A 2 -71.60 -10.14 25.83
CA GLU A 2 -71.37 -9.54 24.53
C GLU A 2 -70.26 -10.34 23.85
N ASP A 3 -70.59 -11.00 22.74
CA ASP A 3 -69.63 -11.73 21.91
C ASP A 3 -68.84 -10.74 21.06
N ILE A 4 -67.59 -10.51 21.43
CA ILE A 4 -66.61 -9.82 20.59
C ILE A 4 -65.99 -10.86 19.66
N THR A 5 -66.43 -10.89 18.40
CA THR A 5 -65.76 -11.65 17.34
C THR A 5 -64.59 -10.82 16.82
N ILE A 6 -63.37 -11.18 17.22
CA ILE A 6 -62.14 -10.58 16.68
C ILE A 6 -61.89 -11.17 15.29
N ALA A 7 -62.11 -10.38 14.25
CA ALA A 7 -61.62 -10.67 12.91
C ALA A 7 -60.08 -10.61 12.93
N LYS A 8 -59.43 -11.75 12.75
CA LYS A 8 -57.99 -11.84 12.45
C LYS A 8 -57.80 -11.74 10.94
N ASP A 9 -57.92 -10.53 10.41
CA ASP A 9 -57.32 -10.22 9.11
C ASP A 9 -55.83 -9.96 9.34
N ILE A 10 -55.06 -11.05 9.45
CA ILE A 10 -53.62 -10.98 9.18
C ILE A 10 -53.51 -10.85 7.67
N VAL A 11 -53.44 -9.62 7.19
CA VAL A 11 -52.89 -9.33 5.86
C VAL A 11 -51.42 -9.73 5.95
N VAL A 12 -51.12 -10.94 5.48
CA VAL A 12 -49.75 -11.31 5.13
C VAL A 12 -49.43 -10.45 3.91
N ASP A 13 -48.78 -9.32 4.15
CA ASP A 13 -48.18 -8.52 3.09
C ASP A 13 -47.08 -9.37 2.44
N ASN A 14 -47.46 -10.08 1.37
CA ASN A 14 -46.56 -10.85 0.51
C ASN A 14 -45.92 -9.95 -0.56
N SER A 15 -45.75 -8.65 -0.33
CA SER A 15 -45.04 -7.75 -1.24
C SER A 15 -43.61 -7.42 -0.79
N PHE A 16 -42.85 -8.43 -0.35
CA PHE A 16 -41.40 -8.39 -0.60
C PHE A 16 -41.16 -8.79 -2.06
N ASP A 17 -41.34 -7.83 -2.96
CA ASP A 17 -40.81 -7.89 -4.30
C ASP A 17 -39.27 -7.99 -4.20
N ASN A 18 -38.75 -9.21 -4.32
CA ASN A 18 -37.33 -9.54 -4.24
C ASN A 18 -36.57 -9.25 -5.55
N SER A 19 -37.11 -8.43 -6.45
CA SER A 19 -36.35 -7.93 -7.60
C SER A 19 -35.44 -6.77 -7.18
N ILE A 20 -34.30 -7.10 -6.57
CA ILE A 20 -33.22 -6.11 -6.51
C ILE A 20 -32.74 -5.91 -7.92
N ASP A 21 -32.98 -4.70 -8.44
CA ASP A 21 -32.59 -4.32 -9.78
C ASP A 21 -31.07 -4.44 -9.89
N ILE A 22 -30.62 -5.25 -10.84
CA ILE A 22 -29.20 -5.48 -11.08
C ILE A 22 -28.73 -4.27 -11.88
N PRO A 23 -27.79 -3.44 -11.36
CA PRO A 23 -27.30 -2.30 -12.10
C PRO A 23 -26.68 -2.79 -13.41
N LYS A 24 -26.93 -2.08 -14.50
CA LYS A 24 -26.39 -2.42 -15.81
C LYS A 24 -24.87 -2.35 -15.82
N ASP A 25 -24.32 -1.33 -15.17
CA ASP A 25 -22.90 -1.08 -15.08
C ASP A 25 -22.53 -0.27 -13.83
N ILE A 26 -21.22 -0.08 -13.63
CA ILE A 26 -20.70 0.64 -12.47
C ILE A 26 -21.15 2.10 -12.44
N ASN A 27 -21.26 2.77 -13.59
CA ASN A 27 -21.57 4.18 -13.66
C ASN A 27 -23.04 4.43 -13.26
N GLU A 28 -23.94 3.52 -13.64
CA GLU A 28 -25.31 3.50 -13.15
C GLU A 28 -25.35 3.27 -11.64
N TYR A 29 -24.67 2.23 -11.15
CA TYR A 29 -24.70 1.89 -9.73
C TYR A 29 -24.20 3.05 -8.86
N ILE A 30 -23.06 3.64 -9.22
CA ILE A 30 -22.48 4.70 -8.40
C ILE A 30 -23.13 6.08 -8.62
N ALA A 31 -24.14 6.19 -9.48
CA ALA A 31 -24.74 7.47 -9.88
C ALA A 31 -25.24 8.29 -8.68
N GLY A 32 -25.78 7.64 -7.65
CA GLY A 32 -26.35 8.30 -6.46
C GLY A 32 -25.40 8.62 -5.32
N TYR A 33 -24.12 8.25 -5.39
CA TYR A 33 -23.13 8.52 -4.33
C TYR A 33 -22.34 9.79 -4.61
N HIS A 34 -21.90 10.51 -3.57
CA HIS A 34 -21.24 11.81 -3.70
C HIS A 34 -19.88 11.90 -3.03
N ASN A 35 -19.55 10.97 -2.13
CA ASN A 35 -18.29 10.94 -1.39
C ASN A 35 -17.57 9.62 -1.65
N ILE A 36 -17.21 9.38 -2.91
CA ILE A 36 -16.65 8.11 -3.37
C ILE A 36 -15.16 8.05 -3.04
N ILE A 37 -14.76 7.03 -2.29
CA ILE A 37 -13.37 6.65 -2.14
C ILE A 37 -13.03 5.59 -3.18
N VAL A 38 -11.97 5.81 -3.95
CA VAL A 38 -11.43 4.82 -4.87
C VAL A 38 -10.09 4.32 -4.36
N VAL A 39 -9.97 3.02 -4.10
CA VAL A 39 -8.71 2.36 -3.74
C VAL A 39 -8.19 1.61 -4.95
N VAL A 40 -6.99 1.95 -5.42
CA VAL A 40 -6.43 1.39 -6.65
C VAL A 40 -5.13 0.63 -6.40
N GLY A 41 -4.78 -0.27 -7.31
CA GLY A 41 -3.50 -0.94 -7.36
C GLY A 41 -3.04 -1.23 -8.79
N ALA A 42 -2.07 -2.12 -8.93
CA ALA A 42 -1.31 -2.28 -10.18
C ALA A 42 -2.18 -2.64 -11.39
N GLY A 43 -3.31 -3.32 -11.17
CA GLY A 43 -4.28 -3.66 -12.22
C GLY A 43 -4.84 -2.44 -12.97
N LEU A 44 -4.85 -1.25 -12.36
CA LEU A 44 -5.24 0.00 -13.02
C LEU A 44 -4.28 0.40 -14.15
N SER A 45 -3.00 0.08 -14.01
CA SER A 45 -1.90 0.51 -14.89
C SER A 45 -1.46 -0.56 -15.90
N VAL A 46 -2.06 -1.76 -15.87
CA VAL A 46 -1.68 -2.88 -16.76
C VAL A 46 -1.86 -2.52 -18.24
N SER A 47 -2.96 -1.86 -18.61
CA SER A 47 -3.20 -1.43 -20.00
C SER A 47 -2.27 -0.30 -20.46
N CYS A 48 -1.60 0.38 -19.53
CA CYS A 48 -0.56 1.38 -19.82
C CYS A 48 0.78 0.73 -20.22
N GLY A 49 0.89 -0.61 -20.20
CA GLY A 49 2.14 -1.33 -20.42
C GLY A 49 3.04 -1.40 -19.19
N ILE A 50 2.54 -1.03 -18.01
CA ILE A 50 3.27 -1.13 -16.74
C ILE A 50 2.91 -2.48 -16.11
N PRO A 51 3.86 -3.42 -16.00
CA PRO A 51 3.60 -4.71 -15.37
C PRO A 51 3.38 -4.52 -13.86
N ASP A 52 2.57 -5.40 -13.26
CA ASP A 52 2.55 -5.51 -11.81
C ASP A 52 3.87 -6.09 -11.27
N PHE A 53 4.03 -6.10 -9.95
CA PHE A 53 5.24 -6.61 -9.33
C PHE A 53 5.34 -8.14 -9.32
N ARG A 54 4.21 -8.84 -9.09
CA ARG A 54 4.20 -10.23 -8.56
C ARG A 54 3.68 -11.29 -9.52
N SER A 55 3.02 -10.92 -10.60
CA SER A 55 2.51 -11.88 -11.57
C SER A 55 3.64 -12.64 -12.26
N PRO A 56 3.35 -13.79 -12.91
CA PRO A 56 4.36 -14.56 -13.64
C PRO A 56 5.12 -13.76 -14.71
N SER A 57 4.48 -12.73 -15.29
CA SER A 57 5.08 -11.77 -16.22
C SER A 57 5.43 -10.42 -15.57
N GLY A 58 5.37 -10.37 -14.24
CA GLY A 58 5.57 -9.18 -13.43
C GLY A 58 7.04 -8.82 -13.27
N LEU A 59 7.28 -7.68 -12.64
CA LEU A 59 8.59 -7.08 -12.51
C LEU A 59 9.61 -7.98 -11.78
N TYR A 60 9.17 -8.73 -10.76
CA TYR A 60 10.03 -9.65 -10.01
C TYR A 60 10.46 -10.87 -10.80
N ALA A 61 9.68 -11.32 -11.80
CA ALA A 61 10.03 -12.48 -12.62
C ALA A 61 11.26 -12.20 -13.50
N ASN A 62 11.49 -10.92 -13.85
CA ASN A 62 12.60 -10.49 -14.69
C ASN A 62 13.84 -10.04 -13.88
N LEU A 63 13.76 -10.05 -12.54
CA LEU A 63 14.84 -9.62 -11.67
C LEU A 63 15.80 -10.80 -11.42
N SER A 64 17.05 -10.66 -11.85
CA SER A 64 18.10 -11.61 -11.47
C SER A 64 18.65 -11.26 -10.08
N CYS A 65 18.01 -11.80 -9.04
CA CYS A 65 18.39 -11.56 -7.64
C CYS A 65 19.88 -11.84 -7.38
N SER A 66 20.39 -12.96 -7.89
CA SER A 66 21.80 -13.35 -7.71
C SER A 66 22.79 -12.37 -8.36
N SER A 67 22.45 -11.79 -9.51
CA SER A 67 23.30 -10.78 -10.17
C SER A 67 23.36 -9.44 -9.42
N LEU A 68 22.35 -9.20 -8.57
CA LEU A 68 22.20 -7.98 -7.79
C LEU A 68 22.55 -8.16 -6.30
N GLY A 69 22.95 -9.38 -5.89
CA GLY A 69 23.25 -9.69 -4.49
C GLY A 69 22.01 -9.74 -3.59
N LEU A 70 20.83 -9.98 -4.17
CA LEU A 70 19.56 -10.08 -3.46
C LEU A 70 19.26 -11.54 -3.10
N THR A 71 18.65 -11.75 -1.94
CA THR A 71 18.14 -13.06 -1.51
C THR A 71 16.76 -13.30 -2.13
N CYS A 72 15.91 -12.27 -2.14
CA CYS A 72 14.62 -12.26 -2.83
C CYS A 72 14.35 -10.89 -3.49
N PRO A 73 13.40 -10.79 -4.43
CA PRO A 73 13.07 -9.53 -5.10
C PRO A 73 12.62 -8.41 -4.14
N GLU A 74 12.01 -8.78 -3.02
CA GLU A 74 11.55 -7.85 -1.99
C GLU A 74 12.70 -7.07 -1.33
N ASP A 75 13.91 -7.64 -1.27
CA ASP A 75 15.11 -6.98 -0.72
C ASP A 75 15.41 -5.65 -1.44
N LEU A 76 14.98 -5.50 -2.70
CA LEU A 76 15.14 -4.26 -3.45
C LEU A 76 14.46 -3.06 -2.79
N PHE A 77 13.37 -3.32 -2.06
CA PHE A 77 12.59 -2.33 -1.33
C PHE A 77 12.79 -2.42 0.18
N ASP A 78 13.81 -3.11 0.68
CA ASP A 78 14.15 -3.13 2.11
C ASP A 78 14.98 -1.90 2.49
N LEU A 79 14.56 -1.18 3.54
CA LEU A 79 15.23 0.07 3.94
C LEU A 79 16.66 -0.16 4.45
N ASN A 80 16.91 -1.25 5.15
CA ASN A 80 18.25 -1.55 5.68
C ASN A 80 19.18 -1.92 4.53
N PHE A 81 18.72 -2.78 3.62
CA PHE A 81 19.45 -3.15 2.41
C PHE A 81 19.81 -1.90 1.59
N PHE A 82 18.84 -1.02 1.33
CA PHE A 82 19.07 0.23 0.61
C PHE A 82 20.07 1.16 1.32
N THR A 83 20.02 1.20 2.65
CA THR A 83 20.92 2.03 3.47
C THR A 83 22.36 1.51 3.45
N GLU A 84 22.54 0.20 3.29
CA GLU A 84 23.84 -0.45 3.16
C GLU A 84 24.42 -0.32 1.75
N ASP A 85 23.62 -0.59 0.72
CA ASP A 85 23.98 -0.43 -0.69
C ASP A 85 22.74 -0.06 -1.54
N PRO A 86 22.60 1.20 -1.98
CA PRO A 86 21.50 1.61 -2.84
C PRO A 86 21.71 1.21 -4.32
N SER A 87 22.87 0.67 -4.68
CA SER A 87 23.23 0.39 -6.07
C SER A 87 22.31 -0.64 -6.75
N PRO A 88 21.90 -1.76 -6.10
CA PRO A 88 20.97 -2.71 -6.69
C PRO A 88 19.62 -2.09 -7.03
N PHE A 89 19.08 -1.25 -6.13
CA PHE A 89 17.86 -0.48 -6.39
C PHE A 89 18.01 0.36 -7.66
N TYR A 90 19.07 1.16 -7.77
CA TYR A 90 19.25 2.06 -8.90
C TYR A 90 19.59 1.37 -10.22
N LYS A 91 20.29 0.25 -10.19
CA LYS A 91 20.49 -0.58 -11.40
C LYS A 91 19.18 -1.06 -12.00
N PHE A 92 18.18 -1.29 -11.14
CA PHE A 92 16.86 -1.74 -11.54
C PHE A 92 15.85 -0.61 -11.74
N SER A 93 16.05 0.54 -11.09
CA SER A 93 15.01 1.56 -10.93
C SER A 93 14.52 2.13 -12.25
N LYS A 94 15.33 2.15 -13.31
CA LYS A 94 14.89 2.57 -14.66
C LYS A 94 13.64 1.83 -15.15
N GLU A 95 13.44 0.57 -14.75
CA GLU A 95 12.26 -0.23 -15.11
C GLU A 95 11.01 0.19 -14.31
N LEU A 96 11.21 0.89 -13.18
CA LEU A 96 10.15 1.41 -12.31
C LEU A 96 9.65 2.80 -12.75
N TYR A 97 10.53 3.62 -13.34
CA TYR A 97 10.18 4.97 -13.73
C TYR A 97 9.41 4.99 -15.05
N VAL A 98 8.18 5.49 -14.99
CA VAL A 98 7.30 5.57 -16.14
C VAL A 98 7.77 6.66 -17.11
N GLY A 99 7.90 6.32 -18.40
CA GLY A 99 8.23 7.25 -19.48
C GLY A 99 7.17 8.33 -19.73
N ASP A 100 7.57 9.41 -20.39
CA ASP A 100 6.68 10.55 -20.70
C ASP A 100 5.64 10.22 -21.78
N ASP A 101 5.94 9.23 -22.61
CA ASP A 101 5.09 8.69 -23.67
C ASP A 101 3.95 7.80 -23.13
N VAL A 102 4.12 7.19 -21.96
CA VAL A 102 3.10 6.35 -21.32
C VAL A 102 1.88 7.22 -20.97
N ARG A 103 0.70 6.85 -21.44
CA ARG A 103 -0.55 7.57 -21.14
C ARG A 103 -1.30 6.87 -19.99
N PRO A 104 -2.02 7.63 -19.15
CA PRO A 104 -2.96 7.06 -18.20
C PRO A 104 -4.01 6.18 -18.90
N SER A 105 -4.47 5.13 -18.24
CA SER A 105 -5.53 4.24 -18.74
C SER A 105 -6.91 4.89 -18.65
N LYS A 106 -7.93 4.26 -19.27
CA LYS A 106 -9.33 4.68 -19.11
C LYS A 106 -9.79 4.62 -17.66
N GLY A 107 -9.25 3.67 -16.89
CA GLY A 107 -9.46 3.62 -15.43
C GLY A 107 -9.00 4.90 -14.72
N HIS A 108 -7.86 5.48 -15.10
CA HIS A 108 -7.40 6.74 -14.54
C HIS A 108 -8.30 7.92 -14.96
N GLU A 109 -8.65 7.97 -16.25
CA GLU A 109 -9.57 8.97 -16.80
C GLU A 109 -10.96 8.90 -16.14
N TRP A 110 -11.41 7.69 -15.78
CA TRP A 110 -12.65 7.48 -15.05
C TRP A 110 -12.59 8.08 -13.63
N ILE A 111 -11.49 7.91 -12.91
CA ILE A 111 -11.28 8.54 -11.60
C ILE A 111 -11.28 10.07 -11.73
N ARG A 112 -10.60 10.60 -12.75
CA ARG A 112 -10.66 12.03 -13.10
C ARG A 112 -12.11 12.48 -13.38
N GLY A 113 -12.88 11.69 -14.13
CA GLY A 113 -14.29 11.97 -14.41
C GLY A 113 -15.19 11.97 -13.16
N LEU A 114 -14.87 11.19 -12.12
CA LEU A 114 -15.55 11.27 -10.82
C LEU A 114 -15.26 12.58 -10.10
N GLU A 115 -14.00 13.04 -10.16
CA GLU A 115 -13.59 14.33 -9.60
C GLU A 115 -14.26 15.50 -10.31
N GLU A 116 -14.30 15.49 -11.65
CA GLU A 116 -14.94 16.55 -12.45
C GLU A 116 -16.44 16.69 -12.17
N LYS A 117 -17.07 15.58 -11.77
CA LYS A 117 -18.49 15.55 -11.35
C LYS A 117 -18.68 15.90 -9.87
N GLY A 118 -17.61 16.21 -9.14
CA GLY A 118 -17.63 16.51 -7.71
C GLY A 118 -17.99 15.31 -6.83
N LYS A 119 -17.69 14.09 -7.28
CA LYS A 119 -18.07 12.83 -6.60
C LYS A 119 -16.90 12.11 -5.92
N LEU A 120 -15.67 12.43 -6.32
CA LEU A 120 -14.47 11.82 -5.76
C LEU A 120 -14.12 12.47 -4.42
N LEU A 121 -14.24 11.72 -3.32
CA LEU A 121 -13.72 12.13 -2.02
C LEU A 121 -12.20 11.96 -1.95
N ARG A 122 -11.69 10.78 -2.35
CA ARG A 122 -10.27 10.47 -2.35
C ARG A 122 -9.92 9.33 -3.29
N CYS A 123 -8.74 9.39 -3.89
CA CYS A 123 -8.09 8.27 -4.53
C CYS A 123 -6.92 7.79 -3.65
N TYR A 124 -7.03 6.59 -3.07
CA TYR A 124 -5.92 5.92 -2.39
C TYR A 124 -5.25 4.97 -3.37
N THR A 125 -4.00 5.23 -3.71
CA THR A 125 -3.26 4.40 -4.66
C THR A 125 -2.17 3.61 -3.96
N GLN A 126 -2.11 2.31 -4.27
CA GLN A 126 -0.98 1.43 -3.93
C GLN A 126 0.13 1.52 -4.98
N ASN A 127 -0.13 2.17 -6.11
CA ASN A 127 0.83 2.36 -7.17
C ASN A 127 1.82 3.47 -6.82
N ILE A 128 2.99 3.40 -7.43
CA ILE A 128 4.08 4.37 -7.26
C ILE A 128 4.37 5.13 -8.57
N ASP A 129 3.62 4.84 -9.63
CA ASP A 129 3.83 5.33 -10.99
C ASP A 129 3.42 6.80 -11.21
N GLY A 130 2.50 7.31 -10.40
CA GLY A 130 2.01 8.68 -10.43
C GLY A 130 1.05 8.97 -11.60
N LEU A 131 0.47 7.94 -12.23
CA LEU A 131 -0.44 8.11 -13.35
C LEU A 131 -1.77 8.78 -12.96
N GLU A 132 -2.17 8.70 -11.69
CA GLU A 132 -3.40 9.35 -11.18
C GLU A 132 -3.29 10.87 -11.34
N VAL A 133 -2.19 11.46 -10.87
CA VAL A 133 -1.95 12.90 -11.03
C VAL A 133 -1.75 13.25 -12.51
N ARG A 134 -1.07 12.40 -13.29
CA ARG A 134 -0.88 12.62 -14.74
C ARG A 134 -2.19 12.55 -15.54
N SER A 135 -3.21 11.85 -15.04
CA SER A 135 -4.56 11.87 -15.60
C SER A 135 -5.36 13.12 -15.26
N GLY A 136 -4.81 14.01 -14.42
CA GLY A 136 -5.42 15.27 -14.02
C GLY A 136 -6.18 15.20 -12.70
N VAL A 137 -6.13 14.08 -11.96
CA VAL A 137 -6.67 14.05 -10.59
C VAL A 137 -5.84 15.02 -9.74
N PRO A 138 -6.46 16.01 -9.07
CA PRO A 138 -5.73 16.98 -8.27
C PRO A 138 -4.87 16.31 -7.19
N PRO A 139 -3.58 16.67 -7.04
CA PRO A 139 -2.69 16.06 -6.05
C PRO A 139 -3.25 15.97 -4.62
N PRO A 140 -4.02 16.95 -4.10
CA PRO A 140 -4.62 16.84 -2.76
C PRO A 140 -5.63 15.70 -2.58
N LEU A 141 -6.22 15.20 -3.67
CA LEU A 141 -7.17 14.08 -3.66
C LEU A 141 -6.48 12.72 -3.82
N VAL A 142 -5.19 12.68 -4.18
CA VAL A 142 -4.42 11.45 -4.31
C VAL A 142 -3.62 11.20 -3.03
N VAL A 143 -3.77 10.01 -2.46
CA VAL A 143 -3.00 9.53 -1.32
C VAL A 143 -2.23 8.28 -1.73
N TYR A 144 -0.92 8.42 -1.87
CA TYR A 144 -0.03 7.31 -2.15
C TYR A 144 0.21 6.48 -0.88
N ALA A 145 -0.44 5.31 -0.81
CA ALA A 145 -0.34 4.40 0.33
C ALA A 145 1.08 3.88 0.54
N HIS A 146 1.84 3.70 -0.55
CA HIS A 146 3.23 3.23 -0.54
C HIS A 146 4.23 4.28 -1.02
N GLY A 147 3.85 5.56 -0.94
CA GLY A 147 4.66 6.64 -1.51
C GLY A 147 4.69 6.63 -3.04
N SER A 148 5.59 7.41 -3.64
CA SER A 148 5.61 7.62 -5.10
C SER A 148 7.03 7.84 -5.62
N LEU A 149 7.25 7.48 -6.89
CA LEU A 149 8.48 7.79 -7.62
C LEU A 149 8.50 9.22 -8.17
N THR A 150 7.43 10.01 -7.99
CA THR A 150 7.37 11.39 -8.49
C THR A 150 8.42 12.30 -7.86
N THR A 151 8.84 12.02 -6.63
CA THR A 151 9.84 12.80 -5.90
C THR A 151 10.88 11.91 -5.23
N SER A 152 12.03 12.51 -4.91
CA SER A 152 13.09 11.87 -4.13
C SER A 152 13.67 12.86 -3.12
N THR A 153 13.98 12.37 -1.93
CA THR A 153 14.49 13.16 -0.82
C THR A 153 15.94 12.77 -0.50
N CYS A 154 16.80 13.77 -0.35
CA CYS A 154 18.18 13.57 0.10
C CYS A 154 18.17 13.03 1.54
N THR A 155 18.75 11.86 1.74
CA THR A 155 18.89 11.18 3.03
C THR A 155 19.70 11.96 4.06
N THR A 156 20.42 13.02 3.66
CA THR A 156 21.27 13.82 4.53
C THR A 156 20.72 15.21 4.84
N CYS A 157 20.30 15.97 3.83
CA CYS A 157 19.84 17.36 4.02
C CYS A 157 18.34 17.56 3.84
N GLY A 158 17.58 16.50 3.49
CA GLY A 158 16.14 16.60 3.26
C GLY A 158 15.75 17.39 2.00
N PHE A 159 16.71 17.76 1.15
CA PHE A 159 16.40 18.38 -0.14
C PHE A 159 15.57 17.43 -0.99
N LYS A 160 14.43 17.92 -1.49
CA LYS A 160 13.52 17.18 -2.35
C LYS A 160 13.71 17.58 -3.80
N VAL A 161 13.75 16.59 -4.68
CA VAL A 161 13.78 16.75 -6.14
C VAL A 161 12.58 16.03 -6.75
N GLU A 162 11.97 16.63 -7.77
CA GLU A 162 10.92 16.01 -8.57
C GLU A 162 11.56 15.25 -9.75
N TYR A 163 11.10 14.02 -10.02
CA TYR A 163 11.58 13.24 -11.16
C TYR A 163 11.36 14.00 -12.47
N ARG A 164 10.18 14.62 -12.63
CA ARG A 164 9.84 15.49 -13.76
C ARG A 164 10.08 16.97 -13.52
N GLY A 165 10.87 17.30 -12.49
CA GLY A 165 11.18 18.69 -12.18
C GLY A 165 12.05 19.32 -13.27
N ASP A 166 11.77 20.59 -13.56
CA ASP A 166 12.61 21.40 -14.45
C ASP A 166 13.95 21.76 -13.78
N GLY A 167 14.94 22.09 -14.60
CA GLY A 167 16.25 22.57 -14.15
C GLY A 167 17.28 21.46 -13.91
N GLU A 168 18.47 21.89 -13.47
CA GLU A 168 19.66 21.05 -13.42
C GLU A 168 19.56 19.89 -12.40
N ASP A 169 18.90 20.11 -11.26
CA ASP A 169 18.76 19.07 -10.23
C ASP A 169 17.85 17.93 -10.69
N GLY A 170 16.71 18.26 -11.30
CA GLY A 170 15.80 17.28 -11.90
C GLY A 170 16.44 16.53 -13.08
N GLN A 171 17.15 17.24 -13.95
CA GLN A 171 17.86 16.61 -15.07
C GLN A 171 18.96 15.66 -14.60
N ALA A 172 19.82 16.10 -13.68
CA ALA A 172 20.89 15.25 -13.15
C ALA A 172 20.34 14.01 -12.42
N PHE A 173 19.21 14.16 -11.71
CA PHE A 173 18.52 13.04 -11.08
C PHE A 173 18.01 12.02 -12.12
N ARG A 174 17.28 12.49 -13.15
CA ARG A 174 16.80 11.63 -14.25
C ARG A 174 17.94 10.92 -14.97
N ASP A 175 19.02 11.63 -15.28
CA ASP A 175 20.17 11.07 -15.98
C ASP A 175 20.84 9.97 -15.15
N ALA A 176 21.00 10.17 -13.83
CA ALA A 176 21.56 9.15 -12.95
C ALA A 176 20.68 7.90 -12.92
N VAL A 177 19.37 8.06 -12.70
CA VAL A 177 18.38 6.98 -12.71
C VAL A 177 18.38 6.22 -14.05
N GLY A 178 18.33 6.94 -15.17
CA GLY A 178 18.30 6.35 -16.51
C GLY A 178 19.57 5.55 -16.85
N ASN A 179 20.71 5.92 -16.26
CA ASN A 179 21.98 5.20 -16.40
C ASN A 179 22.20 4.11 -15.33
N GLY A 180 21.23 3.89 -14.44
CA GLY A 180 21.34 2.92 -13.34
C GLY A 180 22.39 3.30 -12.29
N VAL A 181 22.68 4.60 -12.15
CA VAL A 181 23.68 5.15 -11.23
C VAL A 181 22.99 5.74 -10.01
N VAL A 182 23.58 5.55 -8.82
CA VAL A 182 23.07 6.12 -7.58
C VAL A 182 23.07 7.66 -7.66
N PRO A 183 21.89 8.31 -7.63
CA PRO A 183 21.78 9.75 -7.70
C PRO A 183 22.22 10.39 -6.38
N LEU A 184 23.10 11.40 -6.48
CA LEU A 184 23.63 12.13 -5.35
C LEU A 184 23.14 13.58 -5.34
N CYS A 185 22.76 14.05 -4.17
CA CYS A 185 22.31 15.41 -3.91
C CYS A 185 23.44 16.40 -4.16
N ARG A 186 23.25 17.28 -5.15
CA ARG A 186 24.21 18.31 -5.53
C ARG A 186 24.52 19.31 -4.42
N LYS A 187 23.59 19.48 -3.46
CA LYS A 187 23.79 20.31 -2.26
C LYS A 187 24.80 19.70 -1.27
N ILE A 188 24.96 18.37 -1.28
CA ILE A 188 25.94 17.66 -0.45
C ILE A 188 27.26 17.47 -1.21
N THR A 189 27.18 17.10 -2.49
CA THR A 189 28.37 16.79 -3.32
C THR A 189 29.01 18.01 -3.97
N GLY A 190 28.51 19.21 -3.70
CA GLY A 190 29.14 20.47 -4.10
C GLY A 190 29.05 20.77 -5.59
N GLY A 191 27.96 20.39 -6.27
CA GLY A 191 27.67 20.81 -7.63
C GLY A 191 28.85 20.62 -8.61
N GLY A 192 29.48 19.44 -8.61
CA GLY A 192 30.49 19.08 -9.60
C GLY A 192 31.93 19.49 -9.29
N LYS A 193 32.63 18.68 -8.51
CA LYS A 193 33.99 18.24 -8.84
C LYS A 193 34.07 16.73 -8.56
N ARG A 194 34.21 15.92 -9.62
CA ARG A 194 34.40 14.46 -9.51
C ARG A 194 35.64 14.19 -8.65
N THR A 195 35.47 13.78 -7.40
CA THR A 195 36.51 13.00 -6.70
C THR A 195 36.26 11.54 -7.00
N LYS A 196 37.21 10.95 -7.70
CA LYS A 196 37.32 9.52 -7.99
C LYS A 196 37.07 8.75 -6.69
N LEU A 197 36.07 7.87 -6.64
CA LEU A 197 36.03 6.83 -5.61
C LEU A 197 37.28 5.98 -5.85
N GLU A 198 38.23 6.03 -4.91
CA GLU A 198 39.38 5.14 -4.92
C GLU A 198 38.95 3.79 -4.32
N ASP A 199 39.07 2.74 -5.13
CA ASP A 199 38.97 1.35 -4.71
C ASP A 199 40.02 1.07 -3.63
N GLY A 200 39.59 1.04 -2.38
CA GLY A 200 40.45 0.76 -1.23
C GLY A 200 40.69 -0.73 -1.03
N THR A 201 41.53 -1.35 -1.84
CA THR A 201 42.19 -2.61 -1.45
C THR A 201 43.10 -2.35 -0.26
N ALA A 202 42.79 -3.00 0.87
CA ALA A 202 43.55 -2.94 2.11
C ALA A 202 45.01 -3.37 1.90
N LYS A 203 45.96 -2.56 2.38
CA LYS A 203 47.31 -3.00 2.71
C LYS A 203 47.71 -2.52 4.10
N THR A 204 48.08 -3.51 4.89
CA THR A 204 48.67 -3.47 6.23
C THR A 204 50.07 -2.86 6.23
N THR A 205 50.40 -2.05 7.24
CA THR A 205 51.63 -2.03 8.07
C THR A 205 51.78 -0.64 8.70
N ASP A 206 51.72 -0.48 10.02
CA ASP A 206 52.91 -0.48 10.89
C ASP A 206 52.60 -0.06 12.35
N ARG A 207 53.50 -0.44 13.26
CA ARG A 207 53.41 -0.44 14.74
C ARG A 207 53.52 0.94 15.45
N PRO A 208 53.21 1.02 16.76
CA PRO A 208 52.95 2.29 17.47
C PRO A 208 54.20 2.91 18.11
N ARG A 209 54.24 4.24 18.21
CA ARG A 209 55.24 4.99 18.99
C ARG A 209 54.56 5.73 20.15
N ARG A 210 55.16 5.58 21.34
CA ARG A 210 54.67 5.97 22.67
C ARG A 210 55.50 7.14 23.21
N SER A 211 54.86 8.20 23.70
CA SER A 211 55.41 9.19 24.67
C SER A 211 54.26 10.10 25.13
N SER A 212 53.64 9.87 26.29
CA SER A 212 53.97 10.42 27.63
C SER A 212 53.73 11.93 27.79
N GLY A 213 52.72 12.32 28.59
CA GLY A 213 52.56 13.73 29.00
C GLY A 213 51.22 14.12 29.65
N ARG A 214 51.02 13.68 30.90
CA ARG A 214 50.36 14.33 32.05
C ARG A 214 48.97 15.02 31.92
N THR A 215 48.12 14.54 32.82
CA THR A 215 46.76 14.92 33.28
C THR A 215 46.50 16.39 33.60
N THR A 216 45.34 16.90 33.17
CA THR A 216 44.46 17.75 33.98
C THR A 216 42.98 17.42 33.71
N THR A 217 42.24 17.21 34.78
CA THR A 217 40.82 16.87 34.86
C THR A 217 39.94 18.10 34.57
N SER A 218 39.04 17.99 33.59
CA SER A 218 37.81 18.77 33.57
C SER A 218 36.69 17.91 32.97
N ASN A 219 35.63 17.71 33.76
CA ASN A 219 34.40 17.06 33.36
C ASN A 219 33.69 17.94 32.33
N ALA A 220 33.74 17.54 31.06
CA ALA A 220 32.80 17.96 30.03
C ALA A 220 32.53 16.73 29.17
N THR A 221 31.35 16.14 29.33
CA THR A 221 30.86 15.04 28.49
C THR A 221 30.74 15.58 27.06
N PRO A 222 31.56 15.14 26.09
CA PRO A 222 31.31 15.48 24.71
C PRO A 222 30.15 14.60 24.28
N LYS A 223 28.96 15.21 24.13
CA LYS A 223 27.89 14.63 23.31
C LYS A 223 28.40 14.58 21.87
N THR A 224 29.17 13.54 21.58
CA THR A 224 29.53 13.15 20.23
C THR A 224 28.39 12.29 19.72
N THR A 225 27.35 12.94 19.20
CA THR A 225 26.54 12.34 18.14
C THR A 225 27.45 12.17 16.93
N THR A 226 28.25 11.11 16.91
CA THR A 226 28.80 10.59 15.66
C THR A 226 27.60 10.12 14.83
N PRO A 227 27.33 10.72 13.66
CA PRO A 227 26.43 10.10 12.71
C PRO A 227 27.05 8.73 12.39
N VAL A 228 26.27 7.67 12.52
CA VAL A 228 26.66 6.37 11.97
C VAL A 228 27.02 6.64 10.50
N GLN A 229 28.27 6.35 10.17
CA GLN A 229 28.89 6.63 8.88
C GLN A 229 28.29 5.68 7.83
N GLY A 230 27.01 5.89 7.49
CA GLY A 230 26.29 5.14 6.48
C GLY A 230 26.73 5.54 5.08
N ARG A 231 26.78 4.57 4.16
CA ARG A 231 27.16 4.78 2.76
C ARG A 231 26.14 5.61 1.96
N CYS A 232 25.00 5.98 2.56
CA CYS A 232 23.97 6.84 1.97
C CYS A 232 24.16 8.34 2.23
N ASN A 233 25.40 8.84 2.35
CA ASN A 233 25.61 10.28 2.50
C ASN A 233 25.29 11.03 1.19
N GLY A 234 24.26 11.86 1.22
CA GLY A 234 23.80 12.64 0.08
C GLY A 234 23.06 11.82 -0.98
N VAL A 235 22.72 10.56 -0.73
CA VAL A 235 21.91 9.78 -1.69
C VAL A 235 20.50 10.39 -1.76
N LEU A 236 20.00 10.59 -2.97
CA LEU A 236 18.58 10.89 -3.18
C LEU A 236 17.85 9.56 -3.10
N LYS A 237 16.94 9.36 -2.15
CA LYS A 237 16.08 8.16 -2.05
C LYS A 237 14.70 8.52 -2.62
N PRO A 238 14.06 7.67 -3.45
CA PRO A 238 12.69 7.90 -3.87
C PRO A 238 11.75 7.97 -2.67
N ASP A 239 10.74 8.83 -2.75
CA ASP A 239 9.70 8.98 -1.72
C ASP A 239 8.68 7.81 -1.78
N VAL A 240 9.14 6.61 -2.15
CA VAL A 240 8.45 5.32 -2.01
C VAL A 240 8.74 4.78 -0.62
N THR A 241 7.72 4.20 0.02
CA THR A 241 7.86 3.57 1.34
C THR A 241 8.48 2.19 1.18
N PHE A 242 9.66 2.03 1.77
CA PHE A 242 10.40 0.77 1.80
C PHE A 242 9.91 -0.12 2.95
N PHE A 243 10.13 -1.44 2.88
CA PHE A 243 9.91 -2.33 4.01
C PHE A 243 10.80 -1.88 5.19
N GLY A 244 10.18 -1.80 6.38
CA GLY A 244 10.81 -1.24 7.58
C GLY A 244 10.77 0.29 7.68
N GLU A 245 10.27 1.00 6.65
CA GLU A 245 10.09 2.45 6.69
C GLU A 245 8.70 2.82 7.24
N LYS A 246 8.63 3.97 7.92
CA LYS A 246 7.37 4.52 8.41
C LYS A 246 6.52 5.00 7.25
N LEU A 247 5.24 4.63 7.25
CA LEU A 247 4.27 5.18 6.30
C LEU A 247 4.13 6.69 6.46
N SER A 248 3.82 7.36 5.36
CA SER A 248 3.46 8.78 5.40
C SER A 248 2.30 9.01 6.38
N PRO A 249 2.40 9.97 7.33
CA PRO A 249 1.31 10.31 8.22
C PRO A 249 0.03 10.70 7.48
N ARG A 250 0.16 11.16 6.22
CA ARG A 250 -0.95 11.49 5.34
C ARG A 250 -1.93 10.34 5.14
N VAL A 251 -1.44 9.09 5.07
CA VAL A 251 -2.31 7.92 4.85
C VAL A 251 -3.31 7.79 6.00
N GLY A 252 -2.82 7.80 7.23
CA GLY A 252 -3.66 7.66 8.42
C GLY A 252 -4.56 8.87 8.65
N SER A 253 -4.04 10.09 8.47
CA SER A 253 -4.84 11.30 8.68
C SER A 253 -5.95 11.46 7.63
N ALA A 254 -5.68 11.11 6.37
CA ALA A 254 -6.68 11.11 5.31
C ALA A 254 -7.79 10.08 5.58
N LEU A 255 -7.41 8.83 5.91
CA LEU A 255 -8.40 7.78 6.15
C LEU A 255 -9.33 8.14 7.30
N LYS A 256 -8.78 8.69 8.39
CA LYS A 256 -9.57 9.16 9.53
C LYS A 256 -10.53 10.29 9.15
N GLU A 257 -10.07 11.24 8.33
CA GLU A 257 -10.91 12.34 7.85
C GLU A 257 -12.04 11.83 6.93
N ASP A 258 -11.72 10.86 6.09
CA ASP A 258 -12.59 10.39 5.01
C ASP A 258 -13.60 9.34 5.50
N ARG A 259 -13.30 8.60 6.59
CA ARG A 259 -14.14 7.53 7.13
C ARG A 259 -15.60 7.94 7.33
N GLU A 260 -15.82 9.07 7.99
CA GLU A 260 -17.16 9.57 8.34
C GLU A 260 -17.90 10.19 7.15
N LYS A 261 -17.19 10.48 6.06
CA LYS A 261 -17.74 11.15 4.87
C LYS A 261 -18.06 10.15 3.76
N CYS A 262 -17.31 9.04 3.70
CA CYS A 262 -17.39 8.04 2.64
C CYS A 262 -18.78 7.40 2.59
N ASP A 263 -19.44 7.48 1.43
CA ASP A 263 -20.71 6.80 1.17
C ASP A 263 -20.56 5.59 0.24
N CYS A 264 -19.48 5.53 -0.55
CA CYS A 264 -19.13 4.40 -1.40
C CYS A 264 -17.61 4.21 -1.49
N LEU A 265 -17.16 2.98 -1.19
CA LEU A 265 -15.80 2.49 -1.38
C LEU A 265 -15.73 1.62 -2.63
N VAL A 266 -14.97 2.06 -3.62
CA VAL A 266 -14.70 1.31 -4.86
C VAL A 266 -13.26 0.81 -4.84
N VAL A 267 -13.06 -0.50 -4.90
CA VAL A 267 -11.75 -1.14 -4.95
C VAL A 267 -11.46 -1.59 -6.38
N VAL A 268 -10.42 -1.03 -6.99
CA VAL A 268 -10.13 -1.15 -8.43
C VAL A 268 -8.77 -1.80 -8.67
N GLY A 269 -8.74 -2.90 -9.41
CA GLY A 269 -7.48 -3.46 -9.95
C GLY A 269 -6.43 -3.80 -8.90
N THR A 270 -6.83 -4.33 -7.74
CA THR A 270 -5.92 -4.69 -6.66
C THR A 270 -6.35 -5.98 -5.96
N SER A 271 -5.38 -6.76 -5.49
CA SER A 271 -5.64 -7.91 -4.61
C SER A 271 -5.90 -7.50 -3.16
N LEU A 272 -5.68 -6.21 -2.84
CA LEU A 272 -5.85 -5.60 -1.52
C LEU A 272 -5.17 -6.42 -0.39
N SER A 273 -3.99 -6.97 -0.68
CA SER A 273 -3.31 -7.93 0.21
C SER A 273 -2.23 -7.29 1.07
N VAL A 274 -1.88 -6.02 0.83
CA VAL A 274 -0.78 -5.33 1.50
C VAL A 274 -1.33 -4.26 2.43
N ALA A 275 -0.83 -4.23 3.67
CA ALA A 275 -1.16 -3.21 4.64
C ALA A 275 -0.56 -1.85 4.24
N PRO A 276 -1.22 -0.72 4.58
CA PRO A 276 -2.45 -0.66 5.39
C PRO A 276 -3.73 -0.88 4.58
N MET A 277 -3.64 -0.93 3.24
CA MET A 277 -4.82 -0.94 2.36
C MET A 277 -5.66 -2.21 2.49
N SER A 278 -5.07 -3.34 2.88
CA SER A 278 -5.82 -4.55 3.25
C SER A 278 -6.85 -4.34 4.38
N GLY A 279 -6.69 -3.33 5.24
CA GLY A 279 -7.61 -3.03 6.34
C GLY A 279 -8.78 -2.10 5.97
N VAL A 280 -8.75 -1.46 4.79
CA VAL A 280 -9.71 -0.40 4.44
C VAL A 280 -11.15 -0.89 4.36
N MET A 281 -11.36 -2.16 4.00
CA MET A 281 -12.69 -2.79 3.90
C MET A 281 -13.42 -2.83 5.25
N GLY A 282 -12.68 -3.10 6.34
CA GLY A 282 -13.24 -3.10 7.69
C GLY A 282 -13.36 -1.69 8.26
N TYR A 283 -12.46 -0.79 7.89
CA TYR A 283 -12.45 0.59 8.39
C TYR A 283 -13.57 1.46 7.82
N MET A 284 -13.92 1.24 6.54
CA MET A 284 -15.03 1.90 5.84
C MET A 284 -16.31 1.08 5.99
N ASP A 285 -16.69 0.75 7.23
CA ASP A 285 -17.83 -0.09 7.57
C ASP A 285 -19.18 0.49 7.13
N GLY A 286 -19.35 1.81 7.25
CA GLY A 286 -20.58 2.51 6.85
C GLY A 286 -20.79 2.72 5.34
N ALA A 287 -19.76 2.48 4.52
CA ALA A 287 -19.81 2.75 3.09
C ALA A 287 -20.25 1.52 2.27
N LYS A 288 -20.88 1.76 1.12
CA LYS A 288 -21.18 0.73 0.12
C LYS A 288 -19.91 0.23 -0.56
N LYS A 289 -19.73 -1.08 -0.65
CA LYS A 289 -18.47 -1.72 -1.09
C LYS A 289 -18.61 -2.30 -2.48
N VAL A 290 -17.80 -1.79 -3.40
CA VAL A 290 -17.82 -2.15 -4.82
C VAL A 290 -16.48 -2.71 -5.25
N CYS A 291 -16.49 -3.91 -5.83
CA CYS A 291 -15.31 -4.53 -6.41
C CYS A 291 -15.26 -4.24 -7.92
N VAL A 292 -14.14 -3.73 -8.41
CA VAL A 292 -13.87 -3.51 -9.85
C VAL A 292 -12.55 -4.20 -10.17
N ASN A 293 -12.63 -5.45 -10.61
CA ASN A 293 -11.43 -6.25 -10.79
C ASN A 293 -11.71 -7.43 -11.72
N ARG A 294 -10.68 -8.12 -12.22
CA ARG A 294 -10.90 -9.33 -13.03
C ARG A 294 -11.68 -10.41 -12.27
N GLU A 295 -11.43 -10.50 -10.96
CA GLU A 295 -12.02 -11.47 -10.04
C GLU A 295 -12.34 -10.81 -8.70
N TRP A 296 -13.21 -11.45 -7.91
CA TRP A 296 -13.50 -11.00 -6.55
C TRP A 296 -12.25 -10.88 -5.69
N VAL A 297 -12.14 -9.76 -4.98
CA VAL A 297 -10.99 -9.49 -4.10
C VAL A 297 -11.29 -10.01 -2.69
N GLY A 298 -10.30 -10.66 -2.08
CA GLY A 298 -10.38 -11.11 -0.68
C GLY A 298 -11.17 -12.40 -0.45
N ALA A 299 -11.13 -13.34 -1.39
CA ALA A 299 -11.69 -14.68 -1.18
C ALA A 299 -11.18 -15.27 0.16
N GLY A 300 -12.11 -15.72 1.01
CA GLY A 300 -11.80 -16.26 2.35
C GLY A 300 -11.48 -15.22 3.43
N LYS A 301 -11.44 -13.91 3.12
CA LYS A 301 -11.24 -12.84 4.12
C LYS A 301 -12.52 -12.43 4.86
N GLY A 302 -13.67 -12.98 4.48
CA GLY A 302 -14.97 -12.67 5.08
C GLY A 302 -15.45 -11.25 4.82
N TRP A 303 -14.96 -10.60 3.75
CA TRP A 303 -15.44 -9.28 3.34
C TRP A 303 -16.79 -9.37 2.66
N GLU A 304 -17.65 -8.42 2.99
CA GLU A 304 -18.96 -8.28 2.36
C GLU A 304 -18.86 -7.21 1.28
N TRP A 305 -19.16 -7.60 0.06
CA TRP A 305 -19.30 -6.71 -1.07
C TRP A 305 -20.78 -6.46 -1.32
N ASP A 306 -21.15 -5.26 -1.76
CA ASP A 306 -22.49 -5.01 -2.29
C ASP A 306 -22.57 -5.48 -3.74
N TRP A 307 -21.58 -5.11 -4.56
CA TRP A 307 -21.52 -5.42 -5.99
C TRP A 307 -20.10 -5.65 -6.48
N GLY A 308 -19.97 -6.49 -7.51
CA GLY A 308 -18.77 -6.76 -8.26
C GLY A 308 -19.00 -6.47 -9.73
N PHE A 309 -18.16 -5.62 -10.29
CA PHE A 309 -18.08 -5.31 -11.71
C PHE A 309 -16.78 -5.93 -12.24
N LEU A 310 -16.90 -7.13 -12.79
CA LEU A 310 -15.78 -8.03 -13.01
C LEU A 310 -15.35 -8.10 -14.47
N GLY A 311 -14.07 -7.85 -14.72
CA GLY A 311 -13.48 -7.84 -16.06
C GLY A 311 -12.18 -7.04 -16.11
N ASP A 312 -11.69 -6.78 -17.32
CA ASP A 312 -10.60 -5.82 -17.50
C ASP A 312 -11.07 -4.41 -17.12
N ILE A 313 -10.23 -3.69 -16.37
CA ILE A 313 -10.63 -2.44 -15.69
C ILE A 313 -11.15 -1.40 -16.68
N ASP A 314 -10.45 -1.21 -17.79
CA ASP A 314 -10.79 -0.24 -18.83
C ASP A 314 -12.14 -0.54 -19.52
N ASP A 315 -12.51 -1.81 -19.63
CA ASP A 315 -13.79 -2.23 -20.18
C ASP A 315 -14.92 -2.03 -19.15
N VAL A 316 -14.66 -2.40 -17.89
CA VAL A 316 -15.63 -2.27 -16.80
C VAL A 316 -16.02 -0.80 -16.57
N VAL A 317 -15.04 0.09 -16.45
CA VAL A 317 -15.31 1.53 -16.25
C VAL A 317 -16.01 2.15 -17.47
N GLY A 318 -15.82 1.56 -18.65
CA GLY A 318 -16.52 1.90 -19.89
C GLY A 318 -17.97 1.40 -19.99
N GLY A 319 -18.46 0.67 -18.98
CA GLY A 319 -19.82 0.11 -18.96
C GLY A 319 -19.92 -1.35 -19.40
N GLY A 320 -18.77 -2.02 -19.61
CA GLY A 320 -18.70 -3.44 -19.89
C GLY A 320 -18.49 -4.30 -18.65
N GLY A 321 -17.98 -5.51 -18.86
CA GLY A 321 -17.73 -6.47 -17.79
C GLY A 321 -18.98 -7.22 -17.32
N ARG A 322 -18.78 -8.09 -16.33
CA ARG A 322 -19.84 -8.90 -15.69
C ARG A 322 -20.28 -8.20 -14.41
N VAL A 323 -21.59 -8.11 -14.19
CA VAL A 323 -22.14 -7.57 -12.94
C VAL A 323 -22.59 -8.73 -12.06
N GLU A 324 -22.06 -8.79 -10.85
CA GLU A 324 -22.39 -9.80 -9.86
C GLU A 324 -22.76 -9.15 -8.54
N ARG A 325 -23.85 -9.60 -7.94
CA ARG A 325 -24.23 -9.15 -6.61
C ARG A 325 -23.31 -9.80 -5.58
N GLY A 326 -22.81 -8.99 -4.65
CA GLY A 326 -22.03 -9.53 -3.55
C GLY A 326 -22.92 -10.30 -2.57
N GLY A 327 -22.42 -11.43 -2.09
CA GLY A 327 -23.02 -12.22 -1.03
C GLY A 327 -22.09 -12.28 0.16
N GLY A 328 -22.61 -12.01 1.36
CA GLY A 328 -21.86 -12.24 2.60
C GLY A 328 -21.45 -13.71 2.69
N GLY A 329 -20.14 -13.96 2.68
CA GLY A 329 -19.53 -15.25 3.01
C GLY A 329 -20.03 -16.48 2.25
N GLY A 330 -19.42 -16.80 1.11
CA GLY A 330 -19.57 -18.13 0.51
C GLY A 330 -19.02 -18.20 -0.92
N GLY A 331 -17.83 -18.77 -1.07
CA GLY A 331 -17.23 -19.02 -2.38
C GLY A 331 -18.18 -19.76 -3.32
N GLY A 332 -18.17 -19.36 -4.60
CA GLY A 332 -18.87 -20.06 -5.66
C GLY A 332 -18.47 -21.53 -5.65
N ARG A 333 -19.44 -22.41 -5.36
CA ARG A 333 -19.33 -23.86 -5.56
C ARG A 333 -19.23 -24.15 -7.05
N GLY A 334 -18.01 -24.18 -7.58
CA GLY A 334 -17.70 -25.06 -8.71
C GLY A 334 -17.88 -26.50 -8.22
N LYS A 335 -18.81 -27.26 -8.82
CA LYS A 335 -18.99 -28.68 -8.54
C LYS A 335 -17.72 -29.44 -8.98
N GLY A 336 -16.85 -29.71 -8.03
CA GLY A 336 -15.74 -30.65 -8.15
C GLY A 336 -15.47 -31.22 -6.77
N GLU A 337 -15.96 -32.42 -6.49
CA GLU A 337 -15.65 -33.14 -5.26
C GLU A 337 -14.14 -33.46 -5.25
N GLN A 338 -13.37 -32.74 -4.44
CA GLN A 338 -12.08 -33.23 -3.96
C GLN A 338 -12.21 -33.53 -2.46
N LYS A 339 -12.01 -34.80 -2.13
CA LYS A 339 -11.83 -35.28 -0.76
C LYS A 339 -10.64 -34.57 -0.15
N VAL A 340 -10.87 -33.85 0.96
CA VAL A 340 -9.80 -33.31 1.80
C VAL A 340 -9.35 -34.44 2.73
N GLU A 341 -8.09 -34.86 2.59
CA GLU A 341 -7.42 -35.71 3.58
C GLU A 341 -7.06 -34.84 4.80
N GLU A 342 -7.39 -35.34 6.01
CA GLU A 342 -7.08 -34.70 7.29
C GLU A 342 -5.56 -34.75 7.55
N GLY A 343 -4.84 -33.74 7.09
CA GLY A 343 -3.48 -33.43 7.51
C GLY A 343 -3.49 -32.45 8.69
N GLY A 344 -2.74 -32.75 9.75
CA GLY A 344 -2.68 -31.94 10.98
C GLY A 344 -2.40 -30.45 10.73
N MET A 345 -3.25 -29.61 11.31
CA MET A 345 -3.25 -28.15 11.15
C MET A 345 -2.12 -27.55 12.00
N GLU A 346 -1.05 -27.05 11.36
CA GLU A 346 -0.17 -26.08 12.01
C GLU A 346 -1.00 -24.85 12.43
N GLU A 347 -0.78 -24.35 13.66
CA GLU A 347 -1.47 -23.17 14.18
C GLU A 347 -1.21 -21.97 13.27
N ALA A 348 -2.24 -21.52 12.55
CA ALA A 348 -2.15 -20.31 11.73
C ALA A 348 -1.77 -19.13 12.63
N LYS A 349 -0.77 -18.32 12.24
CA LYS A 349 -0.34 -17.13 12.99
C LYS A 349 -0.82 -15.87 12.30
N CYS A 350 -1.01 -14.80 13.06
CA CYS A 350 -1.26 -13.48 12.50
C CYS A 350 0.00 -12.99 11.74
N ASP A 351 -0.16 -12.62 10.47
CA ASP A 351 0.93 -12.10 9.60
C ASP A 351 1.64 -10.84 10.15
N TYR A 352 1.06 -10.17 11.16
CA TYR A 352 1.50 -8.86 11.63
C TYR A 352 2.11 -8.87 13.04
N CYS A 353 1.47 -9.55 13.99
CA CYS A 353 1.99 -9.65 15.37
C CYS A 353 2.58 -11.01 15.71
N ASN A 354 2.52 -11.98 14.78
CA ASN A 354 3.04 -13.34 14.94
C ASN A 354 2.40 -14.14 16.10
N GLU A 355 1.26 -13.67 16.63
CA GLU A 355 0.47 -14.38 17.65
C GLU A 355 -0.36 -15.51 17.01
N PRO A 356 -0.59 -16.65 17.71
CA PRO A 356 -1.39 -17.75 17.19
C PRO A 356 -2.85 -17.34 16.99
N ALA A 357 -3.39 -17.53 15.79
CA ALA A 357 -4.82 -17.51 15.54
C ALA A 357 -5.40 -18.81 16.09
N GLY A 358 -5.87 -18.77 17.34
CA GLY A 358 -6.45 -19.93 18.01
C GLY A 358 -7.53 -20.58 17.16
N GLY A 359 -7.33 -21.84 16.76
CA GLY A 359 -8.32 -22.60 16.02
C GLY A 359 -9.41 -23.13 16.94
N ARG A 360 -10.65 -22.68 16.74
CA ARG A 360 -11.90 -23.46 16.86
C ARG A 360 -12.94 -22.88 15.90
N GLU A 361 -13.83 -23.73 15.41
CA GLU A 361 -14.88 -23.44 14.42
C GLU A 361 -15.61 -22.13 14.72
N GLY A 362 -15.62 -21.22 13.74
CA GLY A 362 -16.04 -19.82 13.90
C GLY A 362 -14.83 -18.89 14.04
N GLY A 363 -14.34 -18.35 12.91
CA GLY A 363 -13.06 -17.65 12.80
C GLY A 363 -12.81 -16.58 13.88
N TRP A 364 -11.67 -16.70 14.57
CA TRP A 364 -11.21 -15.72 15.56
C TRP A 364 -10.49 -14.53 14.89
N ARG A 365 -10.67 -13.33 15.45
CA ARG A 365 -10.03 -12.07 15.00
C ARG A 365 -9.15 -11.48 16.12
N CYS A 366 -8.03 -10.86 15.75
CA CYS A 366 -7.13 -10.15 16.66
C CYS A 366 -7.62 -8.71 16.88
N ASP A 367 -7.85 -8.29 18.12
CA ASP A 367 -8.31 -6.93 18.47
C ASP A 367 -7.33 -5.83 18.00
N VAL A 368 -6.02 -6.13 17.99
CA VAL A 368 -4.97 -5.19 17.53
C VAL A 368 -4.99 -5.00 16.01
N CYS A 369 -5.40 -6.02 15.25
CA CYS A 369 -5.50 -5.93 13.79
C CYS A 369 -6.82 -5.29 13.33
N PHE A 370 -7.82 -5.18 14.21
CA PHE A 370 -9.12 -4.60 13.87
C PHE A 370 -9.28 -3.15 14.33
N ASP A 371 -8.49 -2.68 15.30
CA ASP A 371 -8.29 -1.24 15.49
C ASP A 371 -7.34 -0.71 14.42
N PHE A 372 -7.91 -0.31 13.28
CA PHE A 372 -7.17 0.30 12.18
C PHE A 372 -6.35 1.51 12.62
N ASP A 373 -6.84 2.30 13.60
CA ASP A 373 -6.10 3.45 14.12
C ASP A 373 -4.88 2.99 14.94
N LEU A 374 -4.98 1.90 15.70
CA LEU A 374 -3.86 1.28 16.41
C LEU A 374 -2.86 0.63 15.44
N CYS A 375 -3.36 -0.07 14.42
CA CYS A 375 -2.54 -0.63 13.34
C CYS A 375 -1.77 0.48 12.62
N MET A 376 -2.45 1.56 12.22
CA MET A 376 -1.82 2.73 11.60
C MET A 376 -0.80 3.41 12.51
N LYS A 377 -1.08 3.52 13.83
CA LYS A 377 -0.10 4.03 14.81
C LYS A 377 1.14 3.13 14.89
N CYS A 378 0.96 1.81 15.01
CA CYS A 378 2.06 0.85 15.04
C CYS A 378 2.94 0.93 13.78
N PHE A 379 2.32 1.04 12.60
CA PHE A 379 3.01 1.25 11.33
C PHE A 379 3.76 2.59 11.27
N GLN A 380 3.15 3.68 11.75
CA GLN A 380 3.81 4.99 11.85
C GLN A 380 4.96 5.01 12.87
N GLU A 381 4.94 4.10 13.84
CA GLU A 381 6.00 3.96 14.84
C GLU A 381 7.14 3.04 14.37
N GLY A 382 6.98 2.33 13.24
CA GLY A 382 8.04 1.54 12.59
C GLY A 382 8.08 0.08 13.03
N GLY A 383 6.95 -0.52 13.38
CA GLY A 383 6.81 -1.98 13.57
C GLY A 383 7.56 -2.60 14.76
N GLY A 384 8.30 -1.81 15.55
CA GLY A 384 9.11 -2.29 16.69
C GLY A 384 8.48 -2.10 18.07
N GLY A 385 7.29 -1.49 18.15
CA GLY A 385 6.61 -1.25 19.42
C GLY A 385 5.78 -2.46 19.82
N LYS A 386 6.25 -3.26 20.78
CA LYS A 386 5.29 -3.94 21.66
C LYS A 386 4.44 -2.85 22.27
N HIS A 387 3.19 -2.70 21.84
CA HIS A 387 2.23 -1.84 22.53
C HIS A 387 1.89 -2.51 23.87
N GLU A 388 2.79 -2.43 24.85
CA GLU A 388 2.40 -2.48 26.25
C GLU A 388 1.72 -1.15 26.56
N LYS A 389 0.42 -1.06 26.32
CA LYS A 389 -0.40 -0.01 26.92
C LYS A 389 -1.29 -0.64 27.97
N GLU A 390 -0.93 -0.37 29.23
CA GLU A 390 -1.78 0.21 30.28
C GLU A 390 -3.25 -0.26 30.43
N THR A 391 -3.61 -1.43 29.95
CA THR A 391 -4.81 -2.15 30.38
C THR A 391 -4.34 -3.43 31.02
N GLY A 392 -4.24 -3.46 32.35
CA GLY A 392 -3.96 -4.67 33.13
C GLY A 392 -5.09 -5.70 33.01
N GLY A 393 -5.28 -6.26 31.82
CA GLY A 393 -6.35 -7.18 31.46
C GLY A 393 -5.87 -8.17 30.42
N LYS A 394 -6.10 -9.45 30.69
CA LYS A 394 -5.88 -10.58 29.78
C LYS A 394 -6.57 -10.31 28.43
N HIS A 395 -5.93 -10.72 27.34
CA HIS A 395 -6.51 -10.79 26.00
C HIS A 395 -7.94 -11.36 26.08
N GLY A 396 -8.93 -10.52 25.77
CA GLY A 396 -10.34 -10.86 25.85
C GLY A 396 -10.87 -11.07 24.45
N PHE A 397 -11.11 -12.32 24.07
CA PHE A 397 -11.75 -12.60 22.79
C PHE A 397 -13.25 -12.27 22.85
N THR A 398 -13.77 -11.60 21.82
CA THR A 398 -15.22 -11.42 21.64
C THR A 398 -15.76 -12.44 20.63
N ASN A 399 -16.79 -13.16 21.05
CA ASN A 399 -17.47 -14.18 20.26
C ASN A 399 -18.40 -13.48 19.26
N ILE A 400 -18.21 -13.67 17.95
CA ILE A 400 -19.12 -13.14 16.91
C ILE A 400 -20.18 -14.20 16.61
N VAL A 401 -20.99 -14.54 17.62
CA VAL A 401 -22.33 -15.09 17.42
C VAL A 401 -23.20 -14.59 18.56
N GLY A 402 -24.16 -13.73 18.21
CA GLY A 402 -25.20 -13.17 19.06
C GLY A 402 -26.15 -12.36 18.20
#